data_AF-A0A5D3KMQ1-F1
#
_entry.id   AF-A0A5D3KMQ1-F1
#
_cell.length_a   1.000
_cell.length_b   1.000
_cell.length_c   1.000
_cell.angle_alpha   90.00
_cell.angle_beta   90.00
_cell.angle_gamma   90.00
#
_symmetry.space_group_name_H-M   'P 1'
#
loop_
_entity.id
_entity.type
_entity.pdbx_description
1 polymer ?
#
loop_
_entity_poly.entity_id
_entity_poly.type
_entity_poly.pdbx_seq_one_letter_code
_entity_poly.pdbx_strand_id
1 'polypeptide(L)' 'MSAYRALIVGRHDRAIGVIQLDCSDDDAAITRAQKLVDGHDIELWQMDRPVARFDARSGEMRRK' A
#
# COMPACT_ATOMS: atom_id res chain seq x y z
N MET A 1 -10.46 -6.12 14.08
CA MET A 1 -10.87 -5.64 12.75
C MET A 1 -9.84 -4.63 12.29
N SER A 2 -8.79 -5.12 11.65
CA SER A 2 -7.67 -4.28 11.22
C SER A 2 -8.05 -3.65 9.88
N ALA A 3 -8.42 -2.38 9.89
CA ALA A 3 -8.81 -1.67 8.68
C ALA A 3 -7.54 -1.25 7.90
N TYR A 4 -6.98 -2.20 7.15
CA TYR A 4 -5.89 -1.92 6.21
C TYR A 4 -6.43 -1.22 4.97
N ARG A 5 -5.62 -0.31 4.41
CA ARG A 5 -5.96 0.49 3.25
C ARG A 5 -4.70 0.62 2.40
N ALA A 6 -4.73 0.12 1.18
CA ALA A 6 -3.69 0.36 0.21
C ALA A 6 -4.07 1.59 -0.63
N LEU A 7 -3.32 2.68 -0.48
CA LEU A 7 -3.43 3.88 -1.29
C LEU A 7 -2.54 3.73 -2.51
N ILE A 8 -3.10 3.89 -3.70
CA ILE A 8 -2.36 3.86 -4.95
C ILE A 8 -1.97 5.28 -5.29
N VAL A 9 -0.67 5.55 -5.25
CA VAL A 9 -0.05 6.84 -5.54
C VAL A 9 0.41 6.85 -7.00
N GLY A 10 -0.19 7.74 -7.78
CA GLY A 10 0.16 7.93 -9.18
C GLY A 10 1.49 8.67 -9.34
N ARG A 11 1.92 8.85 -10.59
CA ARG A 11 3.17 9.57 -10.98
C ARG A 11 3.33 11.00 -10.43
N HIS A 12 2.26 11.59 -9.89
CA HIS A 12 2.20 12.96 -9.37
C HIS A 12 2.13 13.04 -7.83
N ASP A 13 2.54 12.00 -7.11
CA ASP A 13 2.40 11.90 -5.64
C ASP A 13 0.96 12.10 -5.15
N ARG A 14 -0.02 11.86 -6.03
CA ARG A 14 -1.44 11.98 -5.73
C ARG A 14 -2.03 10.58 -5.63
N ALA A 15 -2.75 10.33 -4.54
CA ALA A 15 -3.54 9.12 -4.41
C ALA A 15 -4.62 9.11 -5.51
N ILE A 16 -4.51 8.18 -6.44
CA ILE A 16 -5.46 7.95 -7.53
C ILE A 16 -6.48 6.86 -7.18
N GLY A 17 -6.21 6.08 -6.13
CA GLY A 17 -7.10 5.03 -5.66
C GLY A 17 -6.84 4.67 -4.20
N VAL A 18 -7.85 4.13 -3.55
CA VAL A 18 -7.75 3.51 -2.23
C VAL A 18 -8.45 2.16 -2.27
N ILE A 19 -7.77 1.14 -1.80
CA ILE A 19 -8.29 -0.22 -1.71
C ILE A 19 -8.34 -0.59 -0.24
N GLN A 20 -9.55 -0.80 0.27
CA GLN A 20 -9.73 -1.28 1.63
C GLN A 20 -9.42 -2.78 1.66
N LEU A 21 -8.47 -3.15 2.52
CA LEU A 21 -8.03 -4.52 2.71
C LEU A 21 -8.53 -4.98 4.08
N ASP A 22 -9.41 -5.97 4.10
CA ASP A 22 -9.73 -6.70 5.32
C ASP A 22 -8.68 -7.80 5.47
N CYS A 23 -7.61 -7.50 6.20
CA CYS A 23 -6.50 -8.40 6.46
C CYS A 23 -6.25 -8.42 7.96
N SER A 24 -5.97 -9.60 8.50
CA SER A 24 -5.63 -9.74 9.93
C SER A 24 -4.16 -9.38 10.20
N ASP A 25 -3.31 -9.50 9.19
CA ASP A 25 -1.86 -9.42 9.29
C ASP A 25 -1.27 -8.44 8.27
N ASP A 26 -0.19 -7.76 8.68
CA ASP A 26 0.56 -6.86 7.82
C ASP A 26 1.10 -7.57 6.58
N ASP A 27 1.55 -8.82 6.71
CA ASP A 27 2.14 -9.57 5.60
C ASP A 27 1.11 -9.95 4.53
N ALA A 28 -0.14 -10.24 4.93
CA ALA A 28 -1.25 -10.47 4.02
C ALA A 28 -1.64 -9.18 3.27
N ALA A 29 -1.66 -8.05 4.00
CA ALA A 29 -1.93 -6.74 3.41
C ALA A 29 -0.80 -6.29 2.47
N ILE A 30 0.46 -6.57 2.81
CA ILE A 30 1.65 -6.34 1.99
C ILE A 30 1.58 -7.17 0.72
N THR A 31 1.25 -8.46 0.81
CA THR A 31 1.13 -9.33 -0.37
C THR A 31 0.04 -8.85 -1.32
N ARG A 32 -1.11 -8.38 -0.78
CA ARG A 32 -2.18 -7.78 -1.57
C ARG A 32 -1.74 -6.47 -2.23
N ALA A 33 -1.11 -5.58 -1.47
CA ALA A 33 -0.59 -4.31 -1.95
C ALA A 33 0.47 -4.52 -3.05
N GLN A 34 1.41 -5.45 -2.86
CA GLN A 34 2.47 -5.75 -3.82
C GLN A 34 1.94 -6.24 -5.16
N LYS A 35 0.82 -7.00 -5.17
CA LYS A 35 0.14 -7.38 -6.42
C LYS A 35 -0.55 -6.22 -7.14
N LEU A 36 -0.81 -5.12 -6.44
CA LEU A 36 -1.41 -3.91 -7.00
C LEU A 36 -0.36 -2.92 -7.53
N VAL A 37 0.92 -3.12 -7.20
CA VAL A 37 2.06 -2.31 -7.67
C VAL A 37 2.26 -2.57 -9.16
N ASP A 38 1.37 -2.02 -9.99
CA ASP A 38 1.41 -2.10 -11.45
C ASP A 38 1.95 -0.76 -11.99
N GLY A 39 3.25 -0.52 -11.81
CA GLY A 39 3.91 0.72 -12.21
C GLY A 39 3.54 1.98 -11.41
N HIS A 40 2.72 1.84 -10.37
CA HIS A 40 2.29 2.90 -9.46
C HIS A 40 2.77 2.65 -8.04
N ASP A 41 3.23 3.70 -7.38
CA ASP A 41 3.66 3.64 -5.99
C ASP A 41 2.46 3.30 -5.11
N ILE A 42 2.61 2.45 -4.10
CA ILE A 42 1.51 2.07 -3.21
C ILE A 42 1.91 2.34 -1.77
N GLU A 43 1.01 2.96 -1.01
CA GLU A 43 1.19 3.21 0.40
C GLU A 43 0.17 2.40 1.19
N LEU A 44 0.65 1.46 2.00
CA LEU A 44 -0.16 0.65 2.87
C LEU A 44 -0.31 1.33 4.23
N TRP A 45 -1.55 1.56 4.61
CA TRP A 45 -1.97 2.19 5.85
C TRP A 45 -2.84 1.25 6.68
N GLN A 46 -2.75 1.37 7.99
CA GLN A 46 -3.62 0.71 8.96
C GLN A 46 -4.30 1.80 9.78
N MET A 47 -5.55 2.11 9.44
CA MET A 47 -6.29 3.28 9.93
C MET A 47 -5.55 4.62 9.74
N ASP A 48 -4.69 5.01 10.68
CA ASP A 48 -3.91 6.26 10.72
C ASP A 48 -2.39 6.01 10.73
N ARG A 49 -1.98 4.73 10.82
CA ARG A 49 -0.57 4.35 10.85
C ARG A 49 -0.11 3.91 9.46
N PRO A 50 0.89 4.56 8.83
CA PRO A 50 1.53 4.01 7.65
C PRO A 50 2.33 2.76 8.04
N VAL A 51 2.06 1.65 7.35
CA VAL A 51 2.68 0.34 7.62
C VAL A 51 3.85 0.12 6.68
N ALA A 52 3.64 0.35 5.39
CA ALA A 52 4.66 0.16 4.37
C ALA A 52 4.39 1.04 3.16
N ARG A 53 5.45 1.42 2.45
CA ARG A 53 5.37 2.06 1.14
C ARG A 53 6.11 1.19 0.14
N PHE A 54 5.49 0.99 -1.00
CA PHE A 54 5.99 0.26 -2.15
C PHE A 54 6.27 1.27 -3.25
N ASP A 55 7.52 1.36 -3.64
CA ASP A 55 7.95 2.20 -4.74
C ASP A 55 7.94 1.34 -6.01
N ALA A 56 7.01 1.60 -6.93
CA ALA A 56 6.92 0.82 -8.18
C ALA A 56 8.08 1.12 -9.12
N ARG A 57 8.62 2.34 -9.05
CA ARG A 57 9.74 2.75 -9.91
C ARG A 57 11.04 2.11 -9.47
N SER A 58 11.25 2.00 -8.17
CA SER A 58 12.49 1.46 -7.60
C SER A 58 12.38 -0.03 -7.28
N GLY A 59 11.17 -0.60 -7.25
CA GLY A 59 10.90 -1.95 -6.75
C GLY A 59 11.19 -2.10 -5.25
N GLU A 60 11.39 -0.99 -4.54
CA GLU A 60 11.83 -0.95 -3.15
C GLU A 60 10.60 -0.87 -2.24
N MET A 61 10.49 -1.81 -1.30
CA MET A 61 9.49 -1.76 -0.24
C MET A 61 10.13 -1.22 1.03
N ARG A 62 9.66 -0.07 1.50
CA ARG A 62 10.06 0.51 2.80
C ARG A 62 8.95 0.28 3.82
N ARG A 63 9.20 -0.60 4.78
CA ARG A 63 8.36 -0.76 5.98
C ARG A 63 8.63 0.42 6.93
N LYS A 64 7.57 0.99 7.51
CA LYS A 64 7.63 2.14 8.43
C LYS A 64 7.38 1.74 9.89
#